data_AF-A0A7X1TQ17-F1
#
_entry.id   AF-A0A7X1TQ17-F1
#
_cell.length_a   1.000
_cell.length_b   1.000
_cell.length_c   1.000
_cell.angle_alpha   90.00
_cell.angle_beta   90.00
_cell.angle_gamma   90.00
#
_symmetry.space_group_name_H-M   'P 1'
#
loop_
_entity.id
_entity.type
_entity.pdbx_description
1 polymer ?
#
loop_
_entity_poly.entity_id
_entity_poly.type
_entity_poly.pdbx_seq_one_letter_code
_entity_poly.pdbx_strand_id
1 'polypeptide(L)'
;MRKSLTLASTLALALGAASAQTDTTTTPTTTTAAPAQVVTFTDVPAGHWAKDAVDLLVQRGLIQGYPDGTFRGNQNITRYEAALIFFRLLQSGSLSNSTLSQSDLATITAGMQEVATELAAISTRVTDLERLNAEQQARIAALEERINALGTAGTAGADTAALTARIDALETAIRNIPAGPQGPAGPAGPAGPAGAAADTAALEARIAALEARAAQPDTTTGGTTTIVTPPTTVVIGETPTDTTNGVTRGNLYAGVSVGASTAGDAPCYIPNADGRAVNYCASFGGMVGTTSLIGPFGARVSADYKPGRNAISADVNATIGLNTGTNIQPYAGVGLGLTSSTARPTTATPNPTSNATDTYVNALVGVDFQVTNSIAAFVEGNGRYYLSNNGTGAVQGSDNVEDRGFVPAVRAGLKFYF
;
A
#
# COMPACT_ATOMS: atom_id res chain seq x y z
N MET A 1 -3.17 -21.92 29.62
CA MET A 1 -3.60 -20.64 30.23
C MET A 1 -2.92 -19.51 29.50
N ARG A 2 -3.72 -18.60 28.94
CA ARG A 2 -3.31 -17.46 28.11
C ARG A 2 -2.72 -16.35 28.99
N LYS A 3 -1.65 -15.69 28.54
CA LYS A 3 -1.38 -14.28 28.87
C LYS A 3 -0.85 -13.58 27.62
N SER A 4 -1.81 -13.05 26.85
CA SER A 4 -1.62 -12.05 25.82
C SER A 4 -1.20 -10.75 26.48
N LEU A 5 -0.08 -10.15 26.06
CA LEU A 5 0.28 -8.78 26.43
C LEU A 5 0.18 -7.91 25.18
N THR A 6 -0.98 -7.32 24.98
CA THR A 6 -1.24 -6.27 23.98
C THR A 6 -0.68 -4.94 24.53
N LEU A 7 0.42 -4.44 23.97
CA LEU A 7 0.82 -3.04 24.16
C LEU A 7 0.17 -2.20 23.04
N ALA A 8 -0.98 -1.62 23.34
CA ALA A 8 -1.56 -0.54 22.54
C ALA A 8 -0.96 0.78 23.03
N SER A 9 0.04 1.29 22.33
CA SER A 9 0.56 2.64 22.52
C SER A 9 -0.09 3.56 21.48
N THR A 10 -1.28 4.07 21.79
CA THR A 10 -1.96 5.09 20.99
C THR A 10 -1.24 6.44 21.17
N LEU A 11 -0.38 6.81 20.22
CA LEU A 11 0.09 8.18 20.06
C LEU A 11 -0.89 8.93 19.15
N ALA A 12 -1.85 9.62 19.75
CA ALA A 12 -2.77 10.48 19.02
C ALA A 12 -2.05 11.80 18.67
N LEU A 13 -1.69 11.98 17.39
CA LEU A 13 -1.26 13.25 16.83
C LEU A 13 -2.50 13.99 16.30
N ALA A 14 -3.04 14.92 17.08
CA ALA A 14 -4.04 15.86 16.59
C ALA A 14 -3.33 16.98 15.83
N LEU A 15 -3.35 16.92 14.49
CA LEU A 15 -3.02 18.07 13.64
C LEU A 15 -4.30 18.89 13.43
N GLY A 16 -4.41 19.98 14.19
CA GLY A 16 -5.43 21.01 13.99
C GLY A 16 -5.16 21.78 12.69
N ALA A 17 -6.17 21.83 11.83
CA ALA A 17 -6.24 22.72 10.68
C ALA A 17 -6.27 24.18 11.17
N ALA A 18 -5.32 24.99 10.70
CA ALA A 18 -5.35 26.43 10.88
C ALA A 18 -6.01 27.08 9.65
N SER A 19 -7.30 27.39 9.75
CA SER A 19 -7.94 28.45 8.96
C SER A 19 -7.78 29.77 9.72
N ALA A 20 -7.41 30.82 8.99
CA ALA A 20 -7.32 32.19 9.49
C ALA A 20 -8.64 32.67 10.13
N GLN A 21 -8.56 33.50 11.18
CA GLN A 21 -9.06 34.90 11.19
C GLN A 21 -9.17 35.48 12.63
N THR A 22 -8.70 36.74 12.76
CA THR A 22 -9.02 37.82 13.73
C THR A 22 -8.74 37.68 15.23
N ASP A 23 -7.94 38.65 15.70
CA ASP A 23 -8.04 39.39 16.97
C ASP A 23 -9.23 39.03 17.87
N THR A 24 -8.93 38.56 19.08
CA THR A 24 -9.55 39.04 20.33
C THR A 24 -8.76 38.50 21.53
N THR A 25 -8.30 39.43 22.35
CA THR A 25 -7.73 39.28 23.68
C THR A 25 -8.54 38.32 24.55
N THR A 26 -8.01 37.15 24.90
CA THR A 26 -8.38 36.42 26.13
C THR A 26 -7.24 35.52 26.63
N THR A 27 -7.13 35.49 27.95
CA THR A 27 -6.16 34.90 28.88
C THR A 27 -5.72 33.45 28.59
N PRO A 28 -4.45 33.07 28.84
CA PRO A 28 -4.00 31.69 28.67
C PRO A 28 -4.53 30.81 29.82
N THR A 29 -5.41 29.87 29.52
CA THR A 29 -5.68 28.73 30.40
C THR A 29 -4.52 27.75 30.33
N THR A 30 -3.86 27.56 31.47
CA THR A 30 -2.82 26.56 31.72
C THR A 30 -3.39 25.15 31.59
N THR A 31 -2.97 24.41 30.56
CA THR A 31 -3.14 22.95 30.51
C THR A 31 -2.07 22.30 31.40
N THR A 32 -2.53 21.69 32.49
CA THR A 32 -1.76 20.97 33.50
C THR A 32 -0.89 19.87 32.90
N ALA A 33 0.42 19.97 33.07
CA ALA A 33 1.40 18.92 32.79
C ALA A 33 1.24 17.73 33.75
N ALA A 34 1.28 16.51 33.20
CA ALA A 34 1.33 15.28 33.98
C ALA A 34 2.64 15.21 34.82
N PRO A 35 2.63 14.59 36.02
CA PRO A 35 3.77 14.62 36.92
C PRO A 35 4.96 13.83 36.34
N ALA A 36 6.14 14.44 36.37
CA ALA A 36 7.41 13.82 36.01
C ALA A 36 7.71 12.63 36.94
N GLN A 37 7.67 11.41 36.41
CA GLN A 37 8.15 10.21 37.10
C GLN A 37 9.68 10.29 37.19
N VAL A 38 10.21 10.30 38.41
CA VAL A 38 11.66 10.23 38.66
C VAL A 38 12.11 8.81 38.34
N VAL A 39 12.56 8.59 37.11
CA VAL A 39 13.13 7.30 36.68
C VAL A 39 14.54 7.19 37.26
N THR A 40 14.75 6.27 38.19
CA THR A 40 16.09 5.93 38.70
C THR A 40 16.65 4.76 37.91
N PHE A 41 17.81 4.95 37.27
CA PHE A 41 18.45 3.90 36.48
C PHE A 41 19.32 2.99 37.35
N THR A 42 19.22 1.68 37.12
CA THR A 42 19.95 0.65 37.88
C THR A 42 21.47 0.70 37.64
N ASP A 43 21.90 1.20 36.50
CA ASP A 43 23.30 1.33 36.07
C ASP A 43 23.89 2.73 36.28
N VAL A 44 23.11 3.67 36.84
CA VAL A 44 23.58 5.00 37.26
C VAL A 44 23.25 5.20 38.75
N PRO A 45 23.97 4.50 39.66
CA PRO A 45 23.69 4.56 41.10
C PRO A 45 24.03 5.93 41.70
N ALA A 46 23.53 6.17 42.92
CA ALA A 46 23.88 7.36 43.70
C ALA A 46 25.41 7.43 43.93
N GLY A 47 26.05 8.50 43.45
CA GLY A 47 27.51 8.67 43.47
C GLY A 47 28.21 8.40 42.14
N HIS A 48 27.50 7.94 41.10
CA HIS A 48 28.07 7.85 39.76
C HIS A 48 28.33 9.26 39.18
N TRP A 49 29.48 9.48 38.56
CA TRP A 49 29.89 10.80 38.05
C TRP A 49 28.88 11.43 37.08
N ALA A 50 28.15 10.61 36.33
CA ALA A 50 27.14 11.05 35.38
C ALA A 50 25.73 11.27 35.99
N LYS A 51 25.53 10.94 37.27
CA LYS A 51 24.20 10.92 37.92
C LYS A 51 23.46 12.24 37.75
N ASP A 52 24.11 13.35 38.09
CA ASP A 52 23.50 14.68 38.07
C ASP A 52 23.12 15.10 36.63
N ALA A 53 23.98 14.78 35.66
CA ALA A 53 23.72 15.08 34.25
C ALA A 53 22.57 14.23 33.69
N VAL A 54 22.54 12.94 34.02
CA VAL A 54 21.49 12.02 33.58
C VAL A 54 20.15 12.40 34.19
N ASP A 55 20.10 12.69 35.49
CA ASP A 55 18.89 13.15 36.17
C ASP A 55 18.34 14.43 35.53
N LEU A 56 19.23 15.34 35.15
CA LEU A 56 18.85 16.59 34.50
C LEU A 56 18.20 16.35 33.12
N LEU A 57 18.74 15.41 32.34
CA LEU A 57 18.17 15.04 31.03
C LEU A 57 16.83 14.31 31.16
N VAL A 58 16.68 13.46 32.19
CA VAL A 58 15.43 12.77 32.51
C VAL A 58 14.37 13.76 33.00
N GLN A 59 14.74 14.69 33.89
CA GLN A 59 13.84 15.74 34.37
C GLN A 59 13.33 16.62 33.23
N ARG A 60 14.16 16.87 32.21
CA ARG A 60 13.76 17.58 30.98
C ARG A 60 13.03 16.70 29.96
N GLY A 61 12.77 15.43 30.26
CA GLY A 61 12.07 14.50 29.39
C GLY A 61 12.83 14.12 28.11
N LEU A 62 14.13 14.45 28.02
CA LEU A 62 14.94 14.20 26.83
C LEU A 62 15.31 12.72 26.70
N ILE A 63 15.59 12.08 27.83
CA ILE A 63 15.93 10.66 27.93
C ILE A 63 15.00 9.99 28.94
N GLN A 64 14.54 8.79 28.61
CA GLN A 64 13.64 7.98 29.46
C GLN A 64 14.28 6.64 29.87
N GLY A 65 15.44 6.31 29.30
CA GLY A 65 16.12 5.02 29.45
C GLY A 65 15.43 3.88 28.71
N TYR A 66 15.88 2.67 29.00
CA TYR A 66 15.38 1.44 28.37
C TYR A 66 14.29 0.76 29.22
N PRO A 67 13.45 -0.11 28.62
CA PRO A 67 12.36 -0.79 29.33
C PRO A 67 12.83 -1.67 30.51
N ASP A 68 14.10 -2.04 30.55
CA ASP A 68 14.74 -2.79 31.64
C ASP A 68 15.19 -1.90 32.82
N GLY A 69 14.95 -0.58 32.76
CA GLY A 69 15.32 0.37 33.80
C GLY A 69 16.80 0.76 33.80
N THR A 70 17.48 0.65 32.66
CA THR A 70 18.88 1.06 32.48
C THR A 70 19.02 2.31 31.60
N PHE A 71 20.13 3.04 31.76
CA PHE A 71 20.54 4.19 30.94
C PHE A 71 21.48 3.79 29.79
N ARG A 72 22.34 2.80 30.05
CA ARG A 72 23.38 2.23 29.16
C ARG A 72 24.41 3.24 28.67
N GLY A 73 24.89 4.12 29.56
CA GLY A 73 25.78 5.22 29.20
C GLY A 73 27.14 4.86 28.57
N ASN A 74 27.59 3.61 28.73
CA ASN A 74 28.81 3.11 28.08
C ASN A 74 28.58 2.54 26.67
N GLN A 75 27.33 2.45 26.22
CA GLN A 75 27.00 2.00 24.87
C GLN A 75 26.99 3.18 23.89
N ASN A 76 27.47 2.94 22.68
CA ASN A 76 27.31 3.90 21.59
C ASN A 76 25.81 4.08 21.29
N ILE A 77 25.36 5.33 21.30
CA ILE A 77 24.01 5.67 20.86
C ILE A 77 23.88 5.44 19.35
N THR A 78 22.74 4.91 18.93
CA THR A 78 22.40 4.83 17.52
C THR A 78 22.01 6.21 16.99
N ARG A 79 22.13 6.40 15.66
CA ARG A 79 21.68 7.64 14.99
C ARG A 79 20.22 7.96 15.29
N TYR A 80 19.39 6.92 15.44
CA TYR A 80 17.97 7.05 15.76
C TYR A 80 17.72 7.56 17.18
N GLU A 81 18.41 6.99 18.17
CA GLU A 81 18.30 7.43 19.56
C GLU A 81 18.78 8.88 19.74
N ALA A 82 19.87 9.25 19.04
CA ALA A 82 20.35 10.62 19.01
C ALA A 82 19.30 11.58 18.43
N ALA A 83 18.69 11.22 17.29
CA ALA A 83 17.68 12.04 16.63
C ALA A 83 16.45 12.27 17.53
N LEU A 84 16.02 11.24 18.28
CA LEU A 84 14.92 11.34 19.22
C LEU A 84 15.20 12.30 20.39
N ILE A 85 16.44 12.33 20.88
CA ILE A 85 16.88 13.28 21.91
C ILE A 85 16.81 14.71 21.37
N PHE A 86 17.33 14.96 20.15
CA PHE A 86 17.27 16.28 19.53
C PHE A 86 15.84 16.74 19.26
N PHE A 87 14.98 15.84 18.79
CA PHE A 87 13.57 16.12 18.58
C PHE A 87 12.87 16.58 19.87
N ARG A 88 13.07 15.87 20.97
CA ARG A 88 12.52 16.24 22.29
C ARG A 88 13.10 17.56 22.80
N LEU A 89 14.39 17.80 22.59
CA LEU A 89 15.04 19.05 22.98
C LEU A 89 14.44 20.25 22.25
N LEU A 90 14.15 20.12 20.96
CA LEU A 90 13.51 21.17 20.17
C LEU A 90 12.06 21.39 20.60
N GLN A 91 11.29 20.32 20.84
CA GLN A 91 9.92 20.44 21.34
C GLN A 91 9.83 21.05 22.74
N SER A 92 10.86 20.88 23.57
CA SER A 92 10.90 21.48 24.91
C SER A 92 10.97 23.01 24.91
N GLY A 93 11.13 23.65 23.74
CA GLY A 93 11.27 25.11 23.60
C GLY A 93 12.58 25.65 24.22
N SER A 94 13.42 24.79 24.78
CA SER A 94 14.68 25.18 25.44
C SER A 94 15.69 25.80 24.47
N LEU A 95 15.52 25.58 23.16
CA LEU A 95 16.36 26.15 22.11
C LEU A 95 15.81 27.48 21.55
N SER A 96 14.56 27.85 21.88
CA SER A 96 13.96 29.12 21.48
C SER A 96 14.60 30.33 22.20
N ASN A 97 15.36 30.09 23.28
CA ASN A 97 16.04 31.12 24.06
C ASN A 97 17.56 31.19 23.80
N SER A 98 18.09 30.32 22.94
CA SER A 98 19.47 30.38 22.46
C SER A 98 19.50 31.13 21.13
N THR A 99 20.44 32.06 21.00
CA THR A 99 20.75 32.85 19.80
C THR A 99 21.24 31.97 18.64
N LEU A 100 20.39 31.06 18.15
CA LEU A 100 20.62 30.31 16.93
C LEU A 100 20.28 31.21 15.76
N SER A 101 21.16 31.24 14.76
CA SER A 101 20.87 32.00 13.54
C SER A 101 19.68 31.38 12.82
N GLN A 102 18.93 32.20 12.07
CA GLN A 102 17.73 31.74 11.36
C GLN A 102 18.06 30.66 10.31
N SER A 103 19.29 30.64 9.79
CA SER A 103 19.81 29.56 8.94
C SER A 103 20.00 28.25 9.71
N ASP A 104 20.54 28.29 10.92
CA ASP A 104 20.75 27.06 11.72
C ASP A 104 19.41 26.44 12.12
N LEU A 105 18.44 27.26 12.49
CA LEU A 105 17.09 26.80 12.79
C LEU A 105 16.42 26.17 11.55
N ALA A 106 16.64 26.72 10.36
CA ALA A 106 16.13 26.15 9.11
C ALA A 106 16.78 24.80 8.78
N THR A 107 18.10 24.67 8.94
CA THR A 107 18.82 23.39 8.74
C THR A 107 18.35 22.33 9.72
N ILE A 108 18.17 22.69 11.00
CA ILE A 108 17.65 21.79 12.03
C ILE A 108 16.22 21.35 11.69
N THR A 109 15.37 22.27 11.24
CA THR A 109 13.99 21.98 10.86
C THR A 109 13.92 21.06 9.63
N ALA A 110 14.77 21.27 8.64
CA ALA A 110 14.85 20.40 7.45
C ALA A 110 15.32 18.99 7.82
N GLY A 111 16.37 18.86 8.64
CA GLY A 111 16.84 17.57 9.12
C GLY A 111 15.78 16.81 9.94
N MET A 112 14.93 17.52 10.70
CA MET A 112 13.80 16.90 11.40
C MET A 112 12.71 16.40 10.46
N GLN A 113 12.42 17.10 9.36
CA GLN A 113 11.45 16.62 8.36
C GLN A 113 11.93 15.32 7.71
N GLU A 114 13.24 15.20 7.47
CA GLU A 114 13.86 13.98 6.96
C GLU A 114 13.71 12.83 7.97
N VAL A 115 14.09 13.04 9.24
CA VAL A 115 13.96 12.03 10.30
C VAL A 115 12.50 11.65 10.56
N ALA A 116 11.57 12.61 10.53
CA ALA A 116 10.15 12.34 10.70
C ALA A 116 9.60 11.47 9.56
N THR A 117 10.09 11.69 8.33
CA THR A 117 9.76 10.86 7.16
C THR A 117 10.30 9.44 7.32
N GLU A 118 11.54 9.29 7.81
CA GLU A 118 12.11 7.98 8.10
C GLU A 118 11.37 7.25 9.23
N LEU A 119 10.95 7.97 10.28
CA LEU A 119 10.17 7.40 11.38
C LEU A 119 8.78 6.95 10.92
N ALA A 120 8.12 7.72 10.06
CA ALA A 120 6.86 7.32 9.45
C ALA A 120 7.03 6.05 8.60
N ALA A 121 8.12 5.96 7.83
CA ALA A 121 8.44 4.77 7.05
C ALA A 121 8.72 3.54 7.94
N ILE A 122 9.41 3.72 9.08
CA ILE A 122 9.62 2.66 10.07
C ILE A 122 8.29 2.21 10.68
N SER A 123 7.39 3.14 11.02
CA SER A 123 6.05 2.81 11.53
C SER A 123 5.28 1.95 10.53
N THR A 124 5.30 2.31 9.24
CA THR A 124 4.66 1.50 8.19
C THR A 124 5.25 0.09 8.12
N ARG A 125 6.59 -0.03 8.20
CA ARG A 125 7.27 -1.34 8.20
C ARG A 125 6.88 -2.20 9.41
N VAL A 126 6.69 -1.59 10.58
CA VAL A 126 6.22 -2.30 11.78
C VAL A 126 4.80 -2.81 11.58
N THR A 127 3.89 -1.98 11.07
CA THR A 127 2.52 -2.39 10.73
C THR A 127 2.49 -3.53 9.72
N ASP A 128 3.36 -3.49 8.71
CA ASP A 128 3.48 -4.57 7.73
C ASP A 128 4.00 -5.87 8.35
N LEU A 129 4.96 -5.80 9.27
CA LEU A 129 5.44 -6.98 10.00
C LEU A 129 4.36 -7.58 10.89
N GLU A 130 3.55 -6.75 11.56
CA GLU A 130 2.42 -7.21 12.36
C GLU A 130 1.37 -7.90 11.50
N ARG A 131 1.05 -7.33 10.33
CA ARG A 131 0.16 -7.94 9.34
C ARG A 131 0.71 -9.29 8.83
N LEU A 132 2.00 -9.36 8.52
CA LEU A 132 2.65 -10.57 8.02
C LEU A 132 2.65 -11.68 9.09
N ASN A 133 2.84 -11.32 10.35
CA ASN A 133 2.75 -12.26 11.47
C ASN A 133 1.30 -12.76 11.67
N ALA A 134 0.30 -11.87 11.57
CA ALA A 134 -1.11 -12.25 11.61
C ALA A 134 -1.50 -13.20 10.46
N GLU A 135 -0.99 -12.95 9.25
CA GLU A 135 -1.22 -13.82 8.10
C GLU A 135 -0.55 -15.19 8.26
N GLN A 136 0.68 -15.22 8.81
CA GLN A 136 1.35 -16.48 9.14
C GLN A 136 0.53 -17.31 10.13
N GLN A 137 -0.03 -16.69 11.16
CA GLN A 137 -0.90 -17.36 12.13
C GLN A 137 -2.18 -17.90 11.48
N ALA A 138 -2.80 -17.14 10.58
CA ALA A 138 -3.98 -17.60 9.82
C ALA A 138 -3.66 -18.80 8.91
N ARG A 139 -2.50 -18.79 8.24
CA ARG A 139 -2.03 -19.93 7.43
C ARG A 139 -1.82 -21.19 8.26
N ILE A 140 -1.23 -21.04 9.46
CA ILE A 140 -1.03 -22.16 10.38
C ILE A 140 -2.38 -22.75 10.81
N ALA A 141 -3.34 -21.91 11.21
CA ALA A 141 -4.68 -22.37 11.59
C ALA A 141 -5.40 -23.11 10.45
N ALA A 142 -5.32 -22.60 9.22
CA ALA A 142 -5.92 -23.26 8.05
C ALA A 142 -5.24 -24.59 7.71
N LEU A 143 -3.93 -24.70 7.92
CA LEU A 143 -3.19 -25.96 7.77
C LEU A 143 -3.59 -26.97 8.84
N GLU A 144 -3.75 -26.55 10.10
CA GLU A 144 -4.24 -27.40 11.19
C GLU A 144 -5.65 -27.93 10.89
N GLU A 145 -6.55 -27.07 10.39
CA GLU A 145 -7.90 -27.48 9.98
C GLU A 145 -7.86 -28.50 8.83
N ARG A 146 -7.02 -28.27 7.82
CA ARG A 146 -6.87 -29.20 6.69
C ARG A 146 -6.26 -30.54 7.11
N ILE A 147 -5.32 -30.53 8.06
CA ILE A 147 -4.75 -31.75 8.65
C ILE A 147 -5.83 -32.50 9.43
N ASN A 148 -6.65 -31.81 10.22
CA ASN A 148 -7.77 -32.43 10.94
C ASN A 148 -8.82 -33.01 9.98
N ALA A 149 -9.13 -32.29 8.89
CA ALA A 149 -10.03 -32.77 7.84
C ALA A 149 -9.49 -34.04 7.16
N LEU A 150 -8.17 -34.11 6.91
CA LEU A 150 -7.51 -35.32 6.41
C LEU A 150 -7.51 -36.47 7.43
N GLY A 151 -7.38 -36.15 8.73
CA GLY A 151 -7.54 -37.13 9.81
C GLY A 151 -8.96 -37.71 9.90
N THR A 152 -9.98 -36.89 9.64
CA THR A 152 -11.38 -37.33 9.55
C THR A 152 -11.74 -38.00 8.23
N ALA A 153 -10.99 -37.75 7.15
CA ALA A 153 -11.08 -38.44 5.87
C ALA A 153 -10.49 -39.86 5.90
N GLY A 154 -10.27 -40.44 7.09
CA GLY A 154 -10.10 -41.87 7.31
C GLY A 154 -11.34 -42.72 6.98
N THR A 155 -12.14 -42.34 5.98
CA THR A 155 -13.22 -43.15 5.39
C THR A 155 -12.69 -44.38 4.65
N ALA A 156 -11.36 -44.53 4.52
CA ALA A 156 -10.74 -45.79 4.10
C ALA A 156 -11.18 -46.99 4.98
N GLY A 157 -11.55 -46.78 6.26
CA GLY A 157 -12.07 -47.84 7.13
C GLY A 157 -13.53 -48.23 6.86
N ALA A 158 -14.37 -47.27 6.46
CA ALA A 158 -15.78 -47.53 6.17
C ALA A 158 -15.97 -48.17 4.79
N ASP A 159 -15.19 -47.71 3.80
CA ASP A 159 -15.24 -48.25 2.44
C ASP A 159 -14.63 -49.65 2.36
N THR A 160 -13.59 -49.96 3.15
CA THR A 160 -13.04 -51.32 3.22
C THR A 160 -13.99 -52.28 3.91
N ALA A 161 -14.64 -51.88 5.01
CA ALA A 161 -15.66 -52.70 5.67
C ALA A 161 -16.87 -52.97 4.77
N ALA A 162 -17.33 -51.96 4.01
CA ALA A 162 -18.41 -52.12 3.04
C ALA A 162 -18.00 -53.05 1.86
N LEU A 163 -16.75 -52.98 1.41
CA LEU A 163 -16.24 -53.91 0.39
C LEU A 163 -16.16 -55.34 0.91
N THR A 164 -15.64 -55.56 2.12
CA THR A 164 -15.55 -56.89 2.74
C THR A 164 -16.93 -57.51 2.91
N ALA A 165 -17.91 -56.77 3.41
CA ALA A 165 -19.29 -57.26 3.54
C ALA A 165 -19.92 -57.63 2.18
N ARG A 166 -19.60 -56.89 1.11
CA ARG A 166 -20.06 -57.23 -0.25
C ARG A 166 -19.39 -58.49 -0.79
N ILE A 167 -18.11 -58.70 -0.49
CA ILE A 167 -17.38 -59.92 -0.88
C ILE A 167 -17.98 -61.13 -0.16
N ASP A 168 -18.22 -61.07 1.15
CA ASP A 168 -18.82 -62.18 1.91
C ASP A 168 -20.23 -62.53 1.41
N ALA A 169 -21.04 -61.51 1.07
CA ALA A 169 -22.35 -61.72 0.49
C ALA A 169 -22.29 -62.36 -0.91
N LEU A 170 -21.32 -61.97 -1.74
CA LEU A 170 -21.08 -62.57 -3.06
C LEU A 170 -20.59 -64.02 -2.94
N GLU A 171 -19.68 -64.31 -2.01
CA GLU A 171 -19.23 -65.69 -1.76
C GLU A 171 -20.37 -66.60 -1.30
N THR A 172 -21.24 -66.08 -0.42
CA THR A 172 -22.42 -66.81 0.05
C THR A 172 -23.41 -67.05 -1.08
N ALA A 173 -23.63 -66.07 -1.95
CA ALA A 173 -24.49 -66.20 -3.12
C ALA A 173 -23.95 -67.25 -4.11
N ILE A 174 -22.64 -67.29 -4.33
CA ILE A 174 -21.99 -68.29 -5.21
C ILE A 174 -22.14 -69.71 -4.64
N ARG A 175 -22.01 -69.89 -3.32
CA ARG A 175 -22.17 -71.21 -2.68
C ARG A 175 -23.60 -71.75 -2.75
N ASN A 176 -24.59 -70.86 -2.83
CA ASN A 176 -26.01 -71.22 -2.85
C ASN A 176 -26.60 -71.30 -4.28
N ILE A 177 -25.78 -71.25 -5.33
CA ILE A 177 -26.27 -71.44 -6.71
C ILE A 177 -26.76 -72.89 -6.86
N PRO A 178 -28.05 -73.12 -7.21
CA PRO A 178 -28.58 -74.47 -7.40
C PRO A 178 -27.82 -75.23 -8.50
N ALA A 179 -27.61 -76.53 -8.29
CA ALA A 179 -27.13 -77.40 -9.35
C ALA A 179 -28.16 -77.42 -10.49
N GLY A 180 -27.69 -77.21 -11.72
CA GLY A 180 -28.50 -77.28 -12.93
C GLY A 180 -28.89 -78.72 -13.29
N PRO A 181 -29.71 -78.89 -14.34
CA PRO A 181 -30.11 -80.22 -14.77
C PRO A 181 -28.89 -81.04 -15.21
N GLN A 182 -28.87 -82.31 -14.79
CA GLN A 182 -27.79 -83.25 -15.11
C GLN A 182 -27.84 -83.57 -16.62
N GLY A 183 -26.71 -83.47 -17.31
CA GLY A 183 -26.63 -83.72 -18.75
C GLY A 183 -27.00 -85.16 -19.13
N PRO A 184 -27.45 -85.42 -20.37
CA PRO A 184 -27.85 -86.75 -20.80
C PRO A 184 -26.68 -87.74 -20.72
N ALA A 185 -26.97 -88.96 -20.25
CA ALA A 185 -25.96 -90.01 -20.10
C ALA A 185 -25.39 -90.41 -21.48
N GLY A 186 -24.05 -90.38 -21.60
CA GLY A 186 -23.36 -90.89 -22.78
C GLY A 186 -23.41 -92.43 -22.87
N PRO A 187 -23.20 -93.02 -24.06
CA PRO A 187 -23.44 -94.45 -24.29
C PRO A 187 -22.49 -95.42 -23.56
N ALA A 188 -21.47 -94.96 -22.81
CA ALA A 188 -20.53 -95.83 -22.10
C ALA A 188 -19.94 -95.20 -20.81
N GLY A 189 -20.76 -94.62 -19.93
CA GLY A 189 -20.32 -94.19 -18.59
C GLY A 189 -21.42 -93.55 -17.74
N PRO A 190 -21.25 -93.47 -16.39
CA PRO A 190 -22.20 -92.77 -15.53
C PRO A 190 -22.30 -91.29 -15.91
N ALA A 191 -23.50 -90.71 -15.76
CA ALA A 191 -23.75 -89.30 -16.07
C ALA A 191 -22.80 -88.37 -15.28
N GLY A 192 -22.24 -87.36 -15.96
CA GLY A 192 -21.38 -86.36 -15.33
C GLY A 192 -22.12 -85.53 -14.26
N PRO A 193 -21.39 -84.84 -13.36
CA PRO A 193 -22.01 -83.97 -12.37
C PRO A 193 -22.78 -82.83 -13.04
N ALA A 194 -23.90 -82.42 -12.42
CA ALA A 194 -24.70 -81.28 -12.83
C ALA A 194 -23.87 -79.97 -12.85
N GLY A 195 -23.91 -79.22 -13.95
CA GLY A 195 -23.33 -77.87 -14.04
C GLY A 195 -24.20 -76.83 -13.34
N ALA A 196 -23.66 -75.67 -12.95
CA ALA A 196 -24.41 -74.63 -12.24
C ALA A 196 -25.61 -74.10 -13.06
N ALA A 197 -26.78 -73.95 -12.44
CA ALA A 197 -27.95 -73.36 -13.09
C ALA A 197 -27.74 -71.85 -13.30
N ALA A 198 -27.72 -71.38 -14.55
CA ALA A 198 -27.84 -69.96 -14.82
C ALA A 198 -29.32 -69.58 -14.69
N ASP A 199 -29.70 -68.96 -13.57
CA ASP A 199 -30.99 -68.27 -13.45
C ASP A 199 -30.92 -66.96 -14.27
N THR A 200 -31.11 -67.11 -15.58
CA THR A 200 -31.12 -66.02 -16.54
C THR A 200 -32.23 -65.01 -16.25
N ALA A 201 -33.34 -65.44 -15.63
CA ALA A 201 -34.45 -64.56 -15.27
C ALA A 201 -34.08 -63.63 -14.10
N ALA A 202 -33.37 -64.13 -13.09
CA ALA A 202 -32.86 -63.29 -12.01
C ALA A 202 -31.76 -62.33 -12.49
N LEU A 203 -30.96 -62.75 -13.48
CA LEU A 203 -29.92 -61.90 -14.07
C LEU A 203 -30.53 -60.79 -14.93
N GLU A 204 -31.52 -61.10 -15.77
CA GLU A 204 -32.28 -60.14 -16.58
C GLU A 204 -33.04 -59.14 -15.69
N ALA A 205 -33.62 -59.59 -14.58
CA ALA A 205 -34.28 -58.70 -13.61
C ALA A 205 -33.29 -57.72 -12.94
N ARG A 206 -32.06 -58.17 -12.66
CA ARG A 206 -31.01 -57.29 -12.08
C ARG A 206 -30.45 -56.31 -13.11
N ILE A 207 -30.33 -56.71 -14.38
CA ILE A 207 -29.92 -55.83 -15.48
C ILE A 207 -31.00 -54.76 -15.71
N ALA A 208 -32.28 -55.15 -15.77
CA ALA A 208 -33.39 -54.22 -15.91
C ALA A 208 -33.48 -53.22 -14.74
N ALA A 209 -33.20 -53.66 -13.50
CA ALA A 209 -33.18 -52.78 -12.34
C ALA A 209 -31.99 -51.78 -12.35
N LEU A 210 -30.85 -52.18 -12.90
CA LEU A 210 -29.69 -51.31 -13.09
C LEU A 210 -29.90 -50.30 -14.22
N GLU A 211 -30.51 -50.72 -15.32
CA GLU A 211 -30.89 -49.85 -16.44
C GLU A 211 -31.96 -48.82 -16.02
N ALA A 212 -32.94 -49.22 -15.20
CA ALA A 212 -33.94 -48.32 -14.64
C ALA A 212 -33.32 -47.27 -13.68
N ARG A 213 -32.26 -47.64 -12.95
CA ARG A 213 -31.54 -46.72 -12.05
C ARG A 213 -30.62 -45.77 -12.82
N ALA A 214 -30.07 -46.20 -13.96
CA ALA A 214 -29.30 -45.35 -14.87
C ALA A 214 -30.18 -44.37 -15.67
N ALA A 215 -31.47 -44.69 -15.84
CA ALA A 215 -32.44 -43.87 -16.57
C ALA A 215 -33.17 -42.82 -15.71
N GLN A 216 -32.90 -42.74 -14.40
CA GLN A 216 -33.45 -41.64 -13.58
C GLN A 216 -32.75 -40.32 -13.95
N PRO A 217 -33.49 -39.29 -14.40
CA PRO A 217 -32.92 -37.96 -14.58
C PRO A 217 -32.47 -37.42 -13.23
N ASP A 218 -31.25 -36.90 -13.21
CA ASP A 218 -30.65 -36.24 -12.06
C ASP A 218 -31.54 -35.08 -11.61
N THR A 219 -32.19 -35.27 -10.46
CA THR A 219 -33.02 -34.25 -9.81
C THR A 219 -32.26 -33.64 -8.65
N THR A 220 -30.99 -33.30 -8.85
CA THR A 220 -30.34 -32.27 -8.03
C THR A 220 -30.70 -30.89 -8.57
N THR A 221 -31.62 -30.25 -7.85
CA THR A 221 -31.89 -28.81 -7.92
C THR A 221 -30.60 -28.01 -7.76
N GLY A 222 -30.50 -26.89 -8.49
CA GLY A 222 -29.30 -26.12 -8.74
C GLY A 222 -28.42 -25.78 -7.53
N GLY A 223 -27.12 -26.02 -7.71
CA GLY A 223 -26.02 -25.53 -6.90
C GLY A 223 -24.77 -25.51 -7.75
N THR A 224 -24.65 -24.53 -8.64
CA THR A 224 -23.45 -24.32 -9.46
C THR A 224 -22.30 -23.90 -8.54
N THR A 225 -21.57 -24.88 -8.00
CA THR A 225 -20.29 -24.64 -7.36
C THR A 225 -19.23 -24.73 -8.44
N THR A 226 -18.93 -23.59 -9.07
CA THR A 226 -17.79 -23.45 -9.98
C THR A 226 -16.53 -23.75 -9.17
N ILE A 227 -15.92 -24.92 -9.40
CA ILE A 227 -14.54 -25.16 -8.96
C ILE A 227 -13.65 -24.28 -9.84
N VAL A 228 -13.39 -23.06 -9.38
CA VAL A 228 -12.26 -22.26 -9.85
C VAL A 228 -11.04 -22.88 -9.20
N THR A 229 -10.26 -23.63 -9.99
CA THR A 229 -8.88 -23.98 -9.63
C THR A 229 -8.10 -22.66 -9.54
N PRO A 230 -7.59 -22.26 -8.35
CA PRO A 230 -6.70 -21.12 -8.29
C PRO A 230 -5.38 -21.52 -8.99
N PRO A 231 -4.79 -20.67 -9.85
CA PRO A 231 -3.45 -20.92 -10.33
C PRO A 231 -2.49 -20.86 -9.13
N THR A 232 -1.95 -22.02 -8.75
CA THR A 232 -0.78 -22.11 -7.87
C THR A 232 0.45 -21.62 -8.61
N THR A 233 0.69 -20.31 -8.52
CA THR A 233 2.03 -19.74 -8.65
C THR A 233 2.21 -18.73 -7.52
N VAL A 234 2.89 -19.14 -6.46
CA VAL A 234 3.35 -18.24 -5.41
C VAL A 234 4.53 -17.46 -5.98
N VAL A 235 4.30 -16.19 -6.34
CA VAL A 235 5.38 -15.21 -6.54
C VAL A 235 5.58 -14.50 -5.20
N ILE A 236 6.78 -14.63 -4.66
CA ILE A 236 7.20 -13.93 -3.43
C ILE A 236 7.45 -12.47 -3.82
N GLY A 237 6.64 -11.54 -3.29
CA GLY A 237 6.90 -10.10 -3.33
C GLY A 237 5.90 -9.18 -4.04
N GLU A 238 4.59 -9.48 -4.06
CA GLU A 238 3.63 -8.53 -4.64
C GLU A 238 3.14 -7.48 -3.63
N THR A 239 3.44 -6.22 -3.98
CA THR A 239 2.76 -4.98 -3.58
C THR A 239 1.23 -5.15 -3.73
N PRO A 240 0.37 -4.57 -2.87
CA PRO A 240 -1.07 -4.71 -3.00
C PRO A 240 -1.52 -4.34 -4.41
N THR A 241 -2.00 -5.35 -5.14
CA THR A 241 -2.55 -5.18 -6.47
C THR A 241 -4.01 -4.77 -6.34
N ASP A 242 -4.36 -3.59 -6.87
CA ASP A 242 -5.77 -3.20 -6.97
C ASP A 242 -6.41 -4.09 -8.03
N THR A 243 -7.32 -4.96 -7.60
CA THR A 243 -8.13 -5.82 -8.45
C THR A 243 -9.56 -5.29 -8.49
N THR A 244 -9.73 -4.06 -8.96
CA THR A 244 -11.05 -3.58 -9.38
C THR A 244 -11.29 -3.89 -10.87
N ASN A 245 -12.14 -4.90 -11.12
CA ASN A 245 -12.75 -5.20 -12.42
C ASN A 245 -11.79 -5.61 -13.56
N GLY A 246 -10.89 -6.57 -13.28
CA GLY A 246 -10.17 -7.31 -14.33
C GLY A 246 -8.88 -6.66 -14.84
N VAL A 247 -8.45 -5.55 -14.25
CA VAL A 247 -7.17 -4.92 -14.52
C VAL A 247 -6.33 -4.95 -13.24
N THR A 248 -5.27 -5.74 -13.23
CA THR A 248 -4.33 -5.84 -12.11
C THR A 248 -3.19 -4.84 -12.35
N ARG A 249 -3.04 -3.85 -11.46
CA ARG A 249 -1.88 -2.94 -11.42
C ARG A 249 -1.30 -2.88 -10.02
N GLY A 250 0.00 -2.58 -9.95
CA GLY A 250 0.66 -2.22 -8.70
C GLY A 250 0.11 -0.90 -8.14
N ASN A 251 0.06 -0.77 -6.81
CA ASN A 251 -0.36 0.46 -6.15
C ASN A 251 0.69 1.57 -6.30
N LEU A 252 1.98 1.22 -6.31
CA LEU A 252 3.07 2.16 -6.43
C LEU A 252 3.40 2.39 -7.91
N TYR A 253 3.70 3.62 -8.29
CA TYR A 253 4.20 3.92 -9.64
C TYR A 253 5.31 4.96 -9.63
N ALA A 254 6.18 4.85 -10.64
CA ALA A 254 7.13 5.89 -11.02
C ALA A 254 6.81 6.31 -12.46
N GLY A 255 6.94 7.59 -12.77
CA GLY A 255 6.63 8.12 -14.08
C GLY A 255 7.64 9.15 -14.55
N VAL A 256 7.74 9.24 -15.87
CA VAL A 256 8.52 10.25 -16.57
C VAL A 256 7.59 11.04 -17.47
N SER A 257 7.86 12.34 -17.61
CA SER A 257 6.95 13.27 -18.26
C SER A 257 7.69 14.33 -19.04
N VAL A 258 7.05 14.74 -20.13
CA VAL A 258 7.34 15.99 -20.83
C VAL A 258 6.09 16.85 -20.75
N GLY A 259 6.27 18.15 -20.61
CA GLY A 259 5.15 19.07 -20.50
C GLY A 259 5.40 20.40 -21.17
N ALA A 260 4.33 21.14 -21.41
CA ALA A 260 4.36 22.49 -21.90
C ALA A 260 3.46 23.37 -21.03
N SER A 261 3.95 24.55 -20.65
CA SER A 261 3.15 25.59 -20.00
C SER A 261 3.16 26.85 -20.84
N THR A 262 2.12 27.67 -20.74
CA THR A 262 2.13 28.98 -21.41
C THR A 262 3.32 29.81 -20.92
N ALA A 263 4.05 30.39 -21.86
CA ALA A 263 5.06 31.38 -21.56
C ALA A 263 4.39 32.75 -21.72
N GLY A 264 4.53 33.63 -20.72
CA GLY A 264 3.99 35.00 -20.77
C GLY A 264 4.73 35.85 -21.83
N ASP A 265 5.19 37.03 -21.45
CA ASP A 265 5.79 37.96 -22.44
C ASP A 265 7.21 37.57 -22.88
N ALA A 266 7.93 36.77 -22.09
CA ALA A 266 9.26 36.28 -22.44
C ALA A 266 9.19 34.91 -23.14
N PRO A 267 9.66 34.79 -24.39
CA PRO A 267 9.57 33.56 -25.13
C PRO A 267 10.53 32.47 -24.66
N CYS A 268 9.98 31.32 -24.26
CA CYS A 268 10.77 30.11 -24.00
C CYS A 268 11.01 29.32 -25.30
N TYR A 269 9.99 29.28 -26.17
CA TYR A 269 10.02 28.68 -27.50
C TYR A 269 8.83 29.24 -28.29
N ILE A 270 9.06 29.66 -29.55
CA ILE A 270 8.03 30.20 -30.44
C ILE A 270 8.00 29.36 -31.73
N PRO A 271 7.07 28.40 -31.88
CA PRO A 271 6.70 27.90 -33.18
C PRO A 271 5.74 28.88 -33.87
N ASN A 272 5.93 29.07 -35.17
CA ASN A 272 4.98 29.79 -36.01
C ASN A 272 4.05 28.76 -36.65
N ALA A 273 2.82 28.67 -36.17
CA ALA A 273 1.76 27.90 -36.82
C ALA A 273 0.78 28.89 -37.46
N ASP A 274 0.61 28.82 -38.78
CA ASP A 274 -0.32 29.66 -39.56
C ASP A 274 -0.21 31.18 -39.27
N GLY A 275 1.02 31.67 -39.07
CA GLY A 275 1.28 33.09 -38.78
C GLY A 275 0.94 33.56 -37.36
N ARG A 276 0.52 32.65 -36.46
CA ARG A 276 0.32 32.94 -35.03
C ARG A 276 1.47 32.36 -34.21
N ALA A 277 2.18 33.24 -33.50
CA ALA A 277 3.21 32.84 -32.54
C ALA A 277 2.54 32.29 -31.27
N VAL A 278 2.82 31.03 -30.91
CA VAL A 278 2.32 30.40 -29.68
C VAL A 278 3.47 30.26 -28.69
N ASN A 279 3.48 31.05 -27.62
CA ASN A 279 4.59 31.04 -26.67
C ASN A 279 4.40 29.99 -25.58
N TYR A 280 5.32 29.02 -25.48
CA TYR A 280 5.30 28.02 -24.41
C TYR A 280 6.70 27.67 -23.87
N CYS A 281 6.75 27.24 -22.62
CA CYS A 281 7.93 26.67 -21.99
C CYS A 281 7.80 25.14 -21.92
N ALA A 282 8.76 24.43 -22.52
CA ALA A 282 8.89 23.00 -22.34
C ALA A 282 9.42 22.66 -20.93
N SER A 283 9.01 21.50 -20.43
CA SER A 283 9.39 20.95 -19.14
C SER A 283 9.64 19.45 -19.24
N PHE A 284 10.54 18.96 -18.41
CA PHE A 284 10.87 17.54 -18.27
C PHE A 284 10.80 17.18 -16.80
N GLY A 285 10.14 16.10 -16.45
CA GLY A 285 9.92 15.79 -15.05
C GLY A 285 9.73 14.33 -14.75
N GLY A 286 9.93 14.01 -13.48
CA GLY A 286 9.64 12.72 -12.90
C GLY A 286 8.51 12.82 -11.88
N MET A 287 7.87 11.70 -11.61
CA MET A 287 6.91 11.59 -10.52
C MET A 287 6.96 10.20 -9.90
N VAL A 288 6.65 10.13 -8.62
CA VAL A 288 6.40 8.88 -7.90
C VAL A 288 5.09 9.02 -7.15
N GLY A 289 4.30 7.98 -7.12
CA GLY A 289 3.01 8.06 -6.46
C GLY A 289 2.39 6.72 -6.18
N THR A 290 1.28 6.77 -5.46
CA THR A 290 0.41 5.63 -5.15
C THR A 290 -0.97 5.92 -5.72
N THR A 291 -1.64 4.91 -6.27
CA THR A 291 -3.01 5.06 -6.75
C THR A 291 -4.02 5.07 -5.61
N SER A 292 -3.70 4.37 -4.51
CA SER A 292 -4.53 4.21 -3.32
C SER A 292 -3.66 4.23 -2.06
N LEU A 293 -3.61 5.37 -1.38
CA LEU A 293 -2.92 5.55 -0.10
C LEU A 293 -3.90 5.39 1.08
N ILE A 294 -5.04 6.07 1.02
CA ILE A 294 -6.11 6.01 2.03
C ILE A 294 -7.45 5.97 1.31
N GLY A 295 -8.12 4.81 1.31
CA GLY A 295 -9.38 4.64 0.57
C GLY A 295 -9.18 4.88 -0.93
N PRO A 296 -10.07 5.64 -1.61
CA PRO A 296 -9.96 5.92 -3.05
C PRO A 296 -8.90 6.99 -3.38
N PHE A 297 -8.22 7.55 -2.38
CA PHE A 297 -7.28 8.64 -2.56
C PHE A 297 -5.85 8.10 -2.68
N GLY A 298 -5.25 8.33 -3.84
CA GLY A 298 -3.83 8.21 -4.08
C GLY A 298 -3.07 9.50 -3.70
N ALA A 299 -1.76 9.40 -3.71
CA ALA A 299 -0.87 10.54 -3.51
C ALA A 299 0.30 10.47 -4.48
N ARG A 300 0.76 11.62 -4.98
CA ARG A 300 1.94 11.69 -5.84
C ARG A 300 2.83 12.86 -5.50
N VAL A 301 4.12 12.67 -5.71
CA VAL A 301 5.16 13.70 -5.69
C VAL A 301 5.73 13.82 -7.09
N SER A 302 5.84 15.04 -7.61
CA SER A 302 6.45 15.33 -8.90
C SER A 302 7.56 16.36 -8.77
N ALA A 303 8.53 16.25 -9.67
CA ALA A 303 9.56 17.27 -9.89
C ALA A 303 9.69 17.53 -11.40
N ASP A 304 9.68 18.80 -11.80
CA ASP A 304 9.80 19.23 -13.19
C ASP A 304 10.91 20.27 -13.35
N TYR A 305 11.74 20.11 -14.37
CA TYR A 305 12.72 21.10 -14.80
C TYR A 305 12.24 21.81 -16.07
N LYS A 306 12.34 23.15 -16.07
CA LYS A 306 12.01 24.04 -17.18
C LYS A 306 13.28 24.78 -17.64
N PRO A 307 13.96 24.29 -18.70
CA PRO A 307 15.22 24.87 -19.17
C PRO A 307 15.11 26.34 -19.56
N GLY A 308 14.03 26.74 -20.24
CA GLY A 308 13.83 28.12 -20.73
C GLY A 308 13.69 29.18 -19.64
N ARG A 309 13.48 28.77 -18.39
CA ARG A 309 13.39 29.66 -17.21
C ARG A 309 14.43 29.33 -16.14
N ASN A 310 15.31 28.35 -16.42
CA ASN A 310 16.17 27.72 -15.41
C ASN A 310 15.41 27.44 -14.10
N ALA A 311 14.21 26.86 -14.21
CA ALA A 311 13.30 26.69 -13.08
C ALA A 311 13.10 25.22 -12.74
N ILE A 312 13.10 24.89 -11.45
CA ILE A 312 12.79 23.57 -10.91
C ILE A 312 11.52 23.70 -10.08
N SER A 313 10.50 22.92 -10.40
CA SER A 313 9.27 22.82 -9.63
C SER A 313 9.20 21.48 -8.91
N ALA A 314 8.62 21.45 -7.72
CA ALA A 314 8.25 20.22 -7.02
C ALA A 314 6.86 20.38 -6.40
N ASP A 315 6.03 19.33 -6.48
CA ASP A 315 4.68 19.35 -5.92
C ASP A 315 4.24 18.01 -5.36
N VAL A 316 3.36 18.09 -4.35
CA VAL A 316 2.68 16.94 -3.75
C VAL A 316 1.20 17.10 -4.03
N ASN A 317 0.57 16.05 -4.57
CA ASN A 317 -0.85 16.06 -4.90
C ASN A 317 -1.55 14.86 -4.26
N ALA A 318 -2.76 15.10 -3.75
CA ALA A 318 -3.74 14.05 -3.54
C ALA A 318 -4.48 13.81 -4.86
N THR A 319 -4.67 12.55 -5.22
CA THR A 319 -5.31 12.16 -6.49
C THR A 319 -6.43 11.18 -6.25
N ILE A 320 -7.48 11.24 -7.06
CA ILE A 320 -8.56 10.27 -7.08
C ILE A 320 -8.67 9.67 -8.49
N GLY A 321 -8.59 8.34 -8.57
CA GLY A 321 -8.83 7.60 -9.80
C GLY A 321 -10.32 7.37 -10.02
N LEU A 322 -10.79 7.64 -11.23
CA LEU A 322 -12.16 7.35 -11.66
C LEU A 322 -12.12 6.06 -12.46
N ASN A 323 -12.55 4.95 -11.85
CA ASN A 323 -12.57 3.66 -12.54
C ASN A 323 -13.72 3.62 -13.55
N THR A 324 -13.40 3.43 -14.83
CA THR A 324 -14.37 3.34 -15.93
C THR A 324 -14.64 1.89 -16.37
N GLY A 325 -13.96 0.91 -15.79
CA GLY A 325 -14.00 -0.49 -16.23
C GLY A 325 -13.29 -0.75 -17.56
N THR A 326 -12.47 0.20 -18.03
CA THR A 326 -11.72 0.10 -19.30
C THR A 326 -10.22 0.30 -19.09
N ASN A 327 -9.44 0.18 -20.16
CA ASN A 327 -8.02 0.53 -20.18
C ASN A 327 -7.76 2.04 -20.06
N ILE A 328 -8.79 2.89 -20.03
CA ILE A 328 -8.69 4.34 -19.85
C ILE A 328 -9.13 4.69 -18.43
N GLN A 329 -8.19 5.18 -17.61
CA GLN A 329 -8.47 5.60 -16.24
C GLN A 329 -8.33 7.11 -16.10
N PRO A 330 -9.43 7.86 -16.14
CA PRO A 330 -9.42 9.25 -15.75
C PRO A 330 -9.07 9.40 -14.27
N TYR A 331 -8.39 10.48 -13.94
CA TYR A 331 -8.08 10.87 -12.57
C TYR A 331 -8.10 12.38 -12.43
N ALA A 332 -8.36 12.83 -11.20
CA ALA A 332 -8.26 14.23 -10.83
C ALA A 332 -7.41 14.36 -9.58
N GLY A 333 -6.82 15.52 -9.36
CA GLY A 333 -6.02 15.78 -8.17
C GLY A 333 -5.87 17.24 -7.86
N VAL A 334 -5.49 17.51 -6.62
CA VAL A 334 -5.17 18.83 -6.12
C VAL A 334 -3.92 18.73 -5.25
N GLY A 335 -3.14 19.80 -5.23
CA GLY A 335 -1.86 19.77 -4.56
C GLY A 335 -1.29 21.14 -4.23
N LEU A 336 -0.12 21.08 -3.64
CA LEU A 336 0.71 22.21 -3.26
C LEU A 336 2.10 21.98 -3.82
N GLY A 337 2.76 23.05 -4.21
CA GLY A 337 4.11 22.95 -4.73
C GLY A 337 4.90 24.23 -4.61
N LEU A 338 6.17 24.10 -4.98
CA LEU A 338 7.15 25.15 -4.97
C LEU A 338 7.85 25.19 -6.33
N THR A 339 8.21 26.38 -6.80
CA THR A 339 9.09 26.58 -7.95
C THR A 339 10.28 27.41 -7.51
N SER A 340 11.48 26.86 -7.64
CA SER A 340 12.73 27.63 -7.55
C SER A 340 13.14 28.07 -8.95
N SER A 341 13.41 29.36 -9.15
CA SER A 341 13.84 29.91 -10.44
C SER A 341 14.75 31.12 -10.23
N THR A 342 15.35 31.65 -11.29
CA THR A 342 16.05 32.95 -11.20
C THR A 342 15.07 34.01 -10.69
N ALA A 343 15.55 34.85 -9.75
CA ALA A 343 14.75 35.93 -9.19
C ALA A 343 14.24 36.86 -10.30
N ARG A 344 13.09 37.49 -10.06
CA ARG A 344 12.49 38.42 -11.01
C ARG A 344 13.37 39.66 -11.20
N PRO A 345 13.63 40.10 -12.45
CA PRO A 345 14.22 41.40 -12.72
C PRO A 345 13.34 42.54 -12.17
N THR A 346 13.95 43.50 -11.50
CA THR A 346 13.27 44.72 -11.04
C THR A 346 14.00 45.96 -11.55
N THR A 347 13.38 47.13 -11.46
CA THR A 347 14.07 48.41 -11.76
C THR A 347 15.33 48.60 -10.91
N ALA A 348 15.34 48.10 -9.67
CA ALA A 348 16.49 48.14 -8.76
C ALA A 348 17.53 47.04 -9.05
N THR A 349 17.12 45.91 -9.63
CA THR A 349 18.01 44.78 -9.97
C THR A 349 17.63 44.20 -11.33
N PRO A 350 18.11 44.80 -12.44
CA PRO A 350 17.72 44.41 -13.79
C PRO A 350 18.26 43.04 -14.22
N ASN A 351 19.36 42.59 -13.61
CA ASN A 351 20.01 41.31 -13.89
C ASN A 351 20.28 40.56 -12.58
N PRO A 352 19.24 39.93 -12.01
CA PRO A 352 19.41 39.16 -10.79
C PRO A 352 20.25 37.91 -11.03
N THR A 353 21.21 37.65 -10.14
CA THR A 353 22.01 36.41 -10.11
C THR A 353 21.58 35.45 -9.02
N SER A 354 20.62 35.86 -8.18
CA SER A 354 20.04 35.05 -7.12
C SER A 354 18.85 34.23 -7.60
N ASN A 355 18.57 33.13 -6.90
CA ASN A 355 17.36 32.35 -7.08
C ASN A 355 16.27 32.84 -6.12
N ALA A 356 15.02 32.71 -6.56
CA ALA A 356 13.82 32.96 -5.77
C ALA A 356 12.93 31.72 -5.77
N THR A 357 12.18 31.56 -4.68
CA THR A 357 11.24 30.47 -4.50
C THR A 357 9.81 31.01 -4.50
N ASP A 358 8.97 30.35 -5.29
CA ASP A 358 7.55 30.63 -5.37
C ASP A 358 6.71 29.45 -4.88
N THR A 359 5.65 29.75 -4.16
CA THR A 359 4.66 28.75 -3.70
C THR A 359 3.45 28.76 -4.62
N TYR A 360 2.86 27.59 -4.85
CA TYR A 360 1.62 27.47 -5.63
C TYR A 360 0.70 26.39 -5.07
N VAL A 361 -0.59 26.55 -5.36
CA VAL A 361 -1.56 25.47 -5.31
C VAL A 361 -1.82 25.00 -6.74
N ASN A 362 -2.09 23.72 -6.95
CA ASN A 362 -2.40 23.21 -8.29
C ASN A 362 -3.62 22.29 -8.28
N ALA A 363 -4.24 22.21 -9.44
CA ALA A 363 -5.27 21.24 -9.76
C ALA A 363 -4.89 20.53 -11.06
N LEU A 364 -5.22 19.25 -11.16
CA LEU A 364 -4.91 18.45 -12.32
C LEU A 364 -6.06 17.51 -12.67
N VAL A 365 -6.20 17.27 -13.96
CA VAL A 365 -7.09 16.27 -14.52
C VAL A 365 -6.33 15.54 -15.61
N GLY A 366 -6.38 14.22 -15.58
CA GLY A 366 -5.64 13.40 -16.52
C GLY A 366 -6.32 12.09 -16.83
N VAL A 367 -5.76 11.41 -17.81
CA VAL A 367 -6.19 10.07 -18.23
C VAL A 367 -4.95 9.20 -18.37
N ASP A 368 -5.01 8.01 -17.78
CA ASP A 368 -4.03 6.95 -17.97
C ASP A 368 -4.57 5.93 -18.99
N PHE A 369 -3.82 5.73 -20.06
CA PHE A 369 -4.03 4.70 -21.07
C PHE A 369 -3.17 3.49 -20.75
N GLN A 370 -3.80 2.39 -20.39
CA GLN A 370 -3.07 1.15 -20.12
C GLN A 370 -2.44 0.60 -21.38
N VAL A 371 -1.13 0.37 -21.32
CA VAL A 371 -0.40 -0.36 -22.36
C VAL A 371 -0.22 -1.81 -21.90
N THR A 372 0.18 -2.02 -20.65
CA THR A 372 0.32 -3.34 -20.02
C THR A 372 -0.09 -3.29 -18.53
N ASN A 373 -0.01 -4.40 -17.81
CA ASN A 373 -0.28 -4.45 -16.36
C ASN A 373 0.71 -3.60 -15.53
N SER A 374 1.89 -3.31 -16.09
CA SER A 374 2.94 -2.54 -15.40
C SER A 374 3.26 -1.22 -16.07
N ILE A 375 2.62 -0.87 -17.19
CA ILE A 375 2.93 0.35 -17.96
C ILE A 375 1.64 1.03 -18.42
N ALA A 376 1.54 2.34 -18.18
CA ALA A 376 0.52 3.20 -18.78
C ALA A 376 1.15 4.42 -19.43
N ALA A 377 0.59 4.86 -20.56
CA ALA A 377 0.81 6.21 -21.06
C ALA A 377 -0.18 7.16 -20.39
N PHE A 378 0.19 8.40 -20.13
CA PHE A 378 -0.74 9.37 -19.56
C PHE A 378 -0.67 10.70 -20.27
N VAL A 379 -1.80 11.41 -20.21
CA VAL A 379 -1.92 12.82 -20.56
C VAL A 379 -2.67 13.52 -19.44
N GLU A 380 -2.19 14.67 -19.00
CA GLU A 380 -2.84 15.48 -17.98
C GLU A 380 -2.78 16.98 -18.32
N GLY A 381 -3.86 17.68 -17.97
CA GLY A 381 -3.86 19.13 -17.80
C GLY A 381 -3.57 19.47 -16.34
N ASN A 382 -2.66 20.40 -16.10
CA ASN A 382 -2.27 20.89 -14.79
C ASN A 382 -2.41 22.42 -14.76
N GLY A 383 -3.19 22.95 -13.83
CA GLY A 383 -3.31 24.38 -13.59
C GLY A 383 -2.62 24.75 -12.28
N ARG A 384 -1.65 25.66 -12.32
CA ARG A 384 -0.93 26.13 -11.13
C ARG A 384 -1.34 27.56 -10.81
N TYR A 385 -1.76 27.82 -9.57
CA TYR A 385 -2.03 29.15 -9.07
C TYR A 385 -0.95 29.55 -8.06
N TYR A 386 -0.11 30.51 -8.44
CA TYR A 386 1.00 30.98 -7.63
C TYR A 386 0.52 31.93 -6.54
N LEU A 387 0.91 31.63 -5.29
CA LEU A 387 0.60 32.43 -4.11
C LEU A 387 1.65 33.51 -3.85
N SER A 388 2.83 33.38 -4.44
CA SER A 388 3.93 34.36 -4.44
C SER A 388 4.53 34.51 -5.83
N ASN A 389 5.18 35.65 -6.08
CA ASN A 389 5.69 36.01 -7.40
C ASN A 389 7.09 36.66 -7.35
N ASN A 390 8.00 35.95 -6.69
CA ASN A 390 9.38 36.34 -6.46
C ASN A 390 10.31 35.91 -7.61
N GLY A 391 9.95 34.84 -8.32
CA GLY A 391 10.75 34.24 -9.38
C GLY A 391 10.15 34.35 -10.77
N THR A 392 10.97 34.03 -11.78
CA THR A 392 10.56 33.99 -13.20
C THR A 392 9.71 32.77 -13.57
N GLY A 393 9.52 31.84 -12.62
CA GLY A 393 8.63 30.69 -12.74
C GLY A 393 7.16 30.94 -12.36
N ALA A 394 6.86 32.07 -11.71
CA ALA A 394 5.51 32.52 -11.37
C ALA A 394 4.88 33.38 -12.49
N VAL A 395 3.64 33.85 -12.30
CA VAL A 395 2.87 34.54 -13.35
C VAL A 395 3.55 35.83 -13.78
N GLN A 396 3.83 35.90 -15.08
CA GLN A 396 4.53 37.01 -15.73
C GLN A 396 3.52 37.94 -16.40
N GLY A 397 3.77 39.25 -16.33
CA GLY A 397 2.87 40.31 -16.81
C GLY A 397 2.64 41.44 -15.79
N SER A 398 3.28 41.35 -14.62
CA SER A 398 3.31 42.41 -13.62
C SER A 398 4.67 42.50 -12.97
N ASP A 399 5.14 43.73 -12.74
CA ASP A 399 6.36 44.01 -11.99
C ASP A 399 6.10 44.02 -10.47
N ASN A 400 4.85 43.91 -10.05
CA ASN A 400 4.48 43.82 -8.65
C ASN A 400 4.72 42.39 -8.12
N VAL A 401 5.50 42.27 -7.05
CA VAL A 401 5.77 41.01 -6.35
C VAL A 401 4.54 40.47 -5.59
N GLU A 402 3.53 41.31 -5.38
CA GLU A 402 2.26 40.93 -4.76
C GLU A 402 1.29 40.26 -5.73
N ASP A 403 1.53 40.37 -7.04
CA ASP A 403 0.61 39.87 -8.05
C ASP A 403 0.63 38.36 -8.12
N ARG A 404 -0.55 37.76 -7.98
CA ARG A 404 -0.80 36.33 -8.06
C ARG A 404 -1.32 35.96 -9.43
N GLY A 405 -1.21 34.70 -9.82
CA GLY A 405 -1.86 34.29 -11.05
C GLY A 405 -1.87 32.80 -11.33
N PHE A 406 -2.52 32.48 -12.45
CA PHE A 406 -2.72 31.13 -12.92
C PHE A 406 -1.86 30.81 -14.16
N VAL A 407 -1.20 29.65 -14.15
CA VAL A 407 -0.44 29.12 -15.29
C VAL A 407 -1.03 27.76 -15.68
N PRO A 408 -1.66 27.65 -16.85
CA PRO A 408 -2.04 26.36 -17.40
C PRO A 408 -0.82 25.65 -17.98
N ALA A 409 -0.80 24.33 -17.80
CA ALA A 409 0.20 23.42 -18.32
C ALA A 409 -0.46 22.11 -18.77
N VAL A 410 0.21 21.43 -19.69
CA VAL A 410 -0.12 20.07 -20.10
C VAL A 410 1.12 19.21 -19.91
N ARG A 411 0.93 17.95 -19.50
CA ARG A 411 1.99 16.96 -19.35
C ARG A 411 1.55 15.65 -20.00
N ALA A 412 2.50 14.94 -20.59
CA ALA A 412 2.30 13.61 -21.12
C ALA A 412 3.54 12.76 -20.86
N GLY A 413 3.36 11.45 -20.76
CA GLY A 413 4.49 10.56 -20.53
C GLY A 413 4.08 9.14 -20.22
N LEU A 414 4.95 8.45 -19.47
CA LEU A 414 4.79 7.05 -19.11
C LEU A 414 4.79 6.89 -17.58
N LYS A 415 3.97 5.96 -17.09
CA LYS A 415 3.93 5.48 -15.70
C LYS A 415 4.26 3.99 -15.69
N PHE A 416 5.14 3.59 -14.77
CA PHE A 416 5.56 2.23 -14.51
C PHE A 416 5.04 1.84 -13.12
N TYR A 417 4.26 0.77 -13.04
CA TYR A 417 3.58 0.30 -11.83
C TYR A 417 4.32 -0.90 -11.23
N PHE A 418 4.37 -0.94 -9.88
CA PHE A 418 5.10 -1.93 -9.07
C PHE A 418 4.28 -2.42 -7.90
#